data_AF-I0QTR0-F1
#
_entry.id   AF-I0QTR0-F1
#
_cell.length_a   1.000
_cell.length_b   1.000
_cell.length_c   1.000
_cell.angle_alpha   90.00
_cell.angle_beta   90.00
_cell.angle_gamma   90.00
#
_symmetry.space_group_name_H-M   'P 1'
#
loop_
_entity.id
_entity.type
_entity.pdbx_description
1 polymer ?
#
loop_
_entity_poly.entity_id
_entity_poly.type
_entity_poly.pdbx_seq_one_letter_code
_entity_poly.pdbx_strand_id
1 'polypeptide(L)'
;MLRTPTGMLYTGITTDVLRRQQQHQSGKGAKSLRGKGELTLVFHCPAGDRSQASKLEYKIKQLNKKQKEKLVKDYPKDILEWLA
;
A
#
# COMPACT_ATOMS: atom_id res chain seq x y z
N MET A 1 1.52 1.43 0.00
CA MET A 1 1.09 0.83 1.28
C MET A 1 1.27 1.87 2.38
N LEU A 2 0.23 2.13 3.15
CA LEU A 2 0.26 3.06 4.29
C LEU A 2 0.26 2.27 5.60
N ARG A 3 1.01 2.77 6.59
CA ARG A 3 1.03 2.24 7.96
C ARG A 3 0.36 3.24 8.90
N THR A 4 -0.54 2.74 9.74
CA THR A 4 -1.12 3.53 10.84
C THR A 4 -0.22 3.47 12.08
N PRO A 5 -0.38 4.37 13.07
CA PRO A 5 0.38 4.32 14.32
C PRO A 5 0.19 3.02 15.10
N THR A 6 -0.96 2.36 14.94
CA THR A 6 -1.25 1.03 15.51
C THR A 6 -0.62 -0.13 14.73
N GLY A 7 0.16 0.14 13.69
CA GLY A 7 0.82 -0.87 12.86
C GLY A 7 -0.11 -1.64 11.92
N MET A 8 -1.29 -1.11 11.61
CA MET A 8 -2.14 -1.65 10.55
C MET A 8 -1.58 -1.23 9.19
N LEU A 9 -1.57 -2.15 8.23
CA LEU A 9 -1.12 -1.90 6.87
C LEU A 9 -2.32 -1.80 5.92
N TYR A 10 -2.38 -0.70 5.18
CA TYR A 10 -3.39 -0.45 4.15
C TYR A 10 -2.75 -0.46 2.76
N THR A 11 -3.42 -1.13 1.82
CA THR A 11 -2.97 -1.32 0.43
C THR A 11 -3.97 -0.71 -0.53
N GLY A 12 -3.45 0.03 -1.51
CA GLY A 12 -4.23 0.76 -2.52
C GLY A 12 -3.41 0.97 -3.79
N ILE A 13 -4.08 1.19 -4.92
CA ILE A 13 -3.46 1.68 -6.17
C ILE A 13 -3.72 3.17 -6.37
N THR A 14 -2.81 3.86 -7.08
CA THR A 14 -2.94 5.26 -7.49
C THR A 14 -1.97 5.56 -8.63
N THR A 15 -2.30 6.55 -9.45
CA THR A 15 -1.36 7.13 -10.43
C THR A 15 -0.46 8.20 -9.83
N ASP A 16 -0.80 8.69 -8.64
CA ASP A 16 -0.05 9.72 -7.91
C ASP A 16 -0.02 9.33 -6.43
N VAL A 17 1.15 8.92 -5.96
CA VAL A 17 1.37 8.39 -4.61
C VAL A 17 1.27 9.49 -3.56
N LEU A 18 1.93 10.64 -3.79
CA LEU A 18 1.99 11.74 -2.82
C LEU A 18 0.61 12.38 -2.63
N ARG A 19 -0.08 12.69 -3.72
CA ARG A 19 -1.45 13.22 -3.65
C ARG A 19 -2.37 12.25 -2.92
N ARG A 20 -2.27 10.95 -3.20
CA ARG A 20 -3.13 9.94 -2.56
C ARG A 20 -2.84 9.81 -1.07
N GLN A 21 -1.57 9.82 -0.67
CA GLN A 21 -1.17 9.84 0.73
C GLN A 21 -1.78 11.05 1.47
N GLN A 22 -1.66 12.25 0.91
CA GLN A 22 -2.23 13.48 1.50
C GLN A 22 -3.77 13.42 1.60
N GLN A 23 -4.44 12.86 0.59
CA GLN A 23 -5.89 12.62 0.66
C GLN A 23 -6.27 11.68 1.81
N HIS A 24 -5.51 10.62 2.03
CA HIS A 24 -5.73 9.73 3.18
C HIS A 24 -5.45 10.45 4.50
N GLN A 25 -4.36 11.21 4.60
CA GLN A 25 -3.98 11.96 5.80
C GLN A 25 -5.02 13.01 6.19
N SER A 26 -5.63 13.68 5.20
CA SER A 26 -6.71 14.65 5.41
C SER A 26 -8.09 14.02 5.63
N GLY A 27 -8.20 12.70 5.69
CA GLY A 27 -9.46 11.99 5.92
C GLY A 27 -10.42 11.96 4.72
N LYS A 28 -9.98 12.40 3.54
CA LYS A 28 -10.75 12.40 2.28
C LYS A 28 -10.50 11.17 1.39
N GLY A 29 -9.69 10.22 1.88
CA GLY A 29 -9.38 8.96 1.20
C GLY A 29 -10.29 7.81 1.63
N ALA A 30 -9.70 6.64 1.82
CA ALA A 30 -10.42 5.44 2.26
C ALA A 30 -11.03 5.61 3.66
N LYS A 31 -12.28 5.17 3.81
CA LYS A 31 -13.05 5.19 5.07
C LYS A 31 -12.29 4.52 6.23
N SER A 32 -11.58 3.43 5.96
CA SER A 32 -10.82 2.68 6.98
C SER A 32 -9.63 3.45 7.57
N LEU A 33 -9.12 4.48 6.86
CA LEU A 33 -7.99 5.29 7.28
C LEU A 33 -8.40 6.62 7.92
N ARG A 34 -9.68 7.00 7.82
CA ARG A 34 -10.18 8.25 8.41
C ARG A 34 -10.02 8.22 9.94
N GLY A 35 -9.37 9.24 10.49
CA GLY A 35 -9.14 9.37 11.94
C GLY A 35 -8.13 8.37 12.52
N LYS A 36 -7.30 7.72 11.70
CA LYS A 36 -6.27 6.76 12.18
C LYS A 36 -4.94 7.41 12.60
N GLY A 37 -4.89 8.74 12.71
CA GLY A 37 -3.68 9.48 13.10
C GLY A 37 -2.71 9.71 11.93
N GLU A 38 -1.42 9.82 12.24
CA GLU A 38 -0.36 10.00 11.25
C GLU A 38 -0.16 8.74 10.41
N LEU A 39 -0.24 8.87 9.09
CA LEU A 39 -0.10 7.78 8.14
C LEU A 39 1.27 7.83 7.47
N THR A 40 2.06 6.78 7.65
CA THR A 40 3.38 6.67 7.02
C THR A 40 3.28 5.88 5.72
N LEU A 41 3.84 6.40 4.63
CA LEU A 41 4.05 5.63 3.41
C LEU A 41 5.25 4.70 3.61
N VAL A 42 5.00 3.39 3.62
CA VAL A 42 6.03 2.37 3.95
C VAL A 42 6.45 1.52 2.76
N PHE A 43 5.69 1.51 1.67
CA PHE A 43 6.05 0.80 0.44
C PHE A 43 5.27 1.36 -0.75
N HIS A 44 5.90 1.51 -1.90
CA HIS A 44 5.23 1.73 -3.18
C HIS A 44 6.10 1.20 -4.33
N CYS A 45 5.48 0.82 -5.43
CA CYS A 45 6.17 0.39 -6.63
C CYS A 45 5.39 0.82 -7.89
N PRO A 46 6.06 1.02 -9.02
CA PRO A 46 5.38 1.06 -10.32
C PRO A 46 4.66 -0.25 -10.59
N ALA A 47 3.49 -0.18 -11.22
CA ALA A 47 2.66 -1.34 -11.50
C ALA A 47 2.26 -1.47 -12.99
N GLY A 48 2.74 -0.57 -13.85
CA GLY A 48 2.31 -0.51 -15.25
C GLY A 48 0.91 0.09 -15.38
N ASP A 49 0.01 -0.64 -16.03
CA ASP A 49 -1.36 -0.19 -16.26
C ASP A 49 -2.31 -0.46 -15.09
N ARG A 50 -3.56 0.00 -15.22
CA ARG A 50 -4.60 -0.18 -14.21
C ARG A 50 -4.95 -1.65 -13.97
N SER A 51 -4.91 -2.49 -14.99
CA SER A 51 -5.25 -3.91 -14.90
C SER A 51 -4.20 -4.65 -14.06
N GLN A 52 -2.92 -4.45 -14.37
CA GLN A 52 -1.80 -5.02 -13.64
C GLN A 52 -1.74 -4.49 -12.20
N ALA A 53 -1.94 -3.18 -12.00
CA ALA A 53 -2.03 -2.59 -10.66
C ALA A 53 -3.14 -3.24 -9.82
N SER A 54 -4.32 -3.45 -10.39
CA SER A 54 -5.45 -4.08 -9.69
C SER A 54 -5.16 -5.56 -9.34
N LYS A 55 -4.52 -6.31 -10.24
CA LYS A 55 -4.10 -7.70 -10.00
C LYS A 55 -3.05 -7.78 -8.88
N LEU A 56 -2.05 -6.90 -8.91
CA LEU A 56 -1.03 -6.79 -7.86
C LEU A 56 -1.65 -6.43 -6.51
N GLU A 57 -2.55 -5.44 -6.49
CA GLU A 57 -3.25 -5.06 -5.26
C GLU A 57 -4.04 -6.24 -4.66
N TYR A 58 -4.73 -7.01 -5.50
CA TYR A 58 -5.44 -8.21 -5.06
C TYR A 58 -4.47 -9.23 -4.44
N LYS A 59 -3.37 -9.58 -5.11
CA LYS A 59 -2.35 -10.50 -4.57
C LYS A 59 -1.80 -10.01 -3.24
N ILE A 60 -1.41 -8.74 -3.15
CA ILE A 60 -0.86 -8.15 -1.92
C ILE A 60 -1.92 -8.14 -0.80
N LYS A 61 -3.20 -7.92 -1.11
CA LYS A 61 -4.29 -7.97 -0.12
C LYS A 61 -4.41 -9.36 0.53
N GLN A 62 -4.19 -10.44 -0.22
CA GLN A 62 -4.22 -11.83 0.27
C GLN A 62 -3.05 -12.17 1.20
N LEU A 63 -1.93 -11.44 1.14
CA LEU A 63 -0.81 -11.66 2.05
C LEU A 63 -1.23 -11.43 3.50
N ASN A 64 -0.76 -12.30 4.39
CA ASN A 64 -0.92 -12.08 5.83
C ASN A 64 -0.05 -10.92 6.32
N LYS A 65 -0.24 -10.48 7.57
CA LYS A 65 0.52 -9.35 8.13
C LYS A 65 2.03 -9.58 8.07
N LYS A 66 2.53 -10.76 8.45
CA LYS A 66 3.97 -11.07 8.43
C LYS A 66 4.58 -10.96 7.02
N GLN A 67 3.87 -11.45 6.01
CA GLN A 67 4.31 -11.34 4.61
C GLN A 67 4.32 -9.88 4.13
N LYS A 68 3.32 -9.07 4.50
CA LYS A 68 3.30 -7.63 4.18
C LYS A 68 4.45 -6.87 4.86
N GLU A 69 4.76 -7.22 6.11
CA GLU A 69 5.92 -6.66 6.83
C GLU A 69 7.23 -7.06 6.15
N LYS A 70 7.35 -8.32 5.69
CA LYS A 70 8.50 -8.76 4.91
C LYS A 70 8.62 -8.01 3.59
N LEU A 71 7.52 -7.77 2.87
CA LEU A 71 7.51 -6.94 1.67
C LEU A 71 8.04 -5.52 1.93
N VAL A 72 7.56 -4.89 3.01
CA VAL A 72 8.02 -3.55 3.43
C VAL A 72 9.51 -3.55 3.76
N LYS A 73 10.00 -4.60 4.43
CA LYS A 73 11.41 -4.75 4.81
C LYS A 73 12.31 -5.02 3.62
N ASP A 74 11.92 -5.95 2.75
CA ASP A 74 12.72 -6.39 1.60
C ASP A 74 12.77 -5.32 0.52
N TYR A 75 11.73 -4.48 0.41
CA TYR A 75 11.57 -3.43 -0.59
C TYR A 75 12.03 -3.86 -1.99
N PRO A 76 11.43 -4.94 -2.56
CA PRO A 76 11.90 -5.53 -3.79
C PRO A 76 11.79 -4.55 -4.96
N LYS A 77 12.78 -4.59 -5.85
CA LYS A 77 12.77 -3.82 -7.11
C LYS A 77 11.72 -4.36 -8.09
N ASP A 78 11.56 -5.68 -8.15
CA ASP A 78 10.54 -6.35 -8.93
C ASP A 78 9.51 -7.03 -8.02
N ILE A 79 8.29 -6.49 -8.03
CA ILE A 79 7.19 -7.00 -7.21
C ILE A 79 6.56 -8.27 -7.79
N LEU A 80 6.65 -8.49 -9.09
CA LEU A 80 6.11 -9.68 -9.73
C LEU A 80 6.96 -10.90 -9.39
N GLU A 81 8.29 -10.75 -9.47
CA GLU A 81 9.23 -11.79 -9.06
C GLU A 81 9.09 -12.10 -7.56
N TRP A 82 8.98 -11.08 -6.71
CA TRP A 82 8.82 -11.29 -5.26
C TRP A 82 7.50 -11.98 -4.88
N LEU A 83 6.44 -11.83 -5.69
CA LEU A 83 5.13 -12.45 -5.48
C LEU A 83 4.99 -13.83 -6.15
N ALA A 84 5.98 -14.28 -6.91
CA ALA A 84 6.02 -15.61 -7.53
C ALA A 84 6.32 -16.69 -6.47
#